data_AF-A0A7J7NJJ8-F1
#
_entry.id   AF-A0A7J7NJJ8-F1
#
_cell.length_a   1.000
_cell.length_b   1.000
_cell.length_c   1.000
_cell.angle_alpha   90.00
_cell.angle_beta   90.00
_cell.angle_gamma   90.00
#
_symmetry.space_group_name_H-M   'P 1'
#
loop_
_entity.id
_entity.type
_entity.pdbx_description
1 polymer ?
#
loop_
_entity_poly.entity_id
_entity_poly.type
_entity_poly.pdbx_seq_one_letter_code
_entity_poly.pdbx_strand_id
1 'polypeptide(L)'
;MWYGLKWAIPMVKQHFGWIVGDGEDIDLWRDNLCASVSIKELVNNINISYKQMKAKVSCIITNGKWTTPQDLLTVPSRLNIDLGRIKICRGRRDQKIWEPYLHGKLSTQSAHKTVRQKSTKQWWPKYLFREVIHPRNALWGWILCNNVIPTYENIKKKGISFTSRCCLYEEAEESVYHHF
;
A
#
# COMPACT_ATOMS: atom_id res chain seq x y z
N MET A 1 14.91 6.65 -9.48
CA MET A 1 13.83 6.24 -8.53
C MET A 1 14.50 5.62 -7.30
N TRP A 2 14.25 6.11 -6.09
CA TRP A 2 14.90 5.61 -4.86
C TRP A 2 14.35 4.22 -4.47
N TYR A 3 15.20 3.18 -4.48
CA TYR A 3 14.78 1.81 -4.21
C TYR A 3 14.22 1.61 -2.78
N GLY A 4 14.72 2.35 -1.80
CA GLY A 4 14.28 2.29 -0.40
C GLY A 4 12.82 2.71 -0.14
N LEU A 5 12.14 3.30 -1.14
CA LEU A 5 10.74 3.73 -1.03
C LEU A 5 9.79 2.92 -1.92
N LYS A 6 10.27 1.90 -2.63
CA LYS A 6 9.42 1.10 -3.52
C LYS A 6 8.26 0.41 -2.79
N TRP A 7 8.49 -0.02 -1.55
CA TRP A 7 7.46 -0.64 -0.71
C TRP A 7 6.27 0.28 -0.43
N ALA A 8 6.48 1.60 -0.44
CA ALA A 8 5.43 2.58 -0.17
C ALA A 8 4.52 2.84 -1.38
N ILE A 9 4.98 2.54 -2.60
CA ILE A 9 4.23 2.77 -3.84
C ILE A 9 2.82 2.15 -3.82
N PRO A 10 2.63 0.85 -3.50
CA PRO A 10 1.28 0.28 -3.42
C PRO A 10 0.41 0.97 -2.36
N MET A 11 0.98 1.34 -1.21
CA MET A 11 0.26 2.06 -0.14
C MET A 11 -0.13 3.48 -0.55
N VAL A 12 0.66 4.16 -1.38
CA VAL A 12 0.27 5.48 -1.93
C VAL A 12 -0.81 5.29 -2.99
N LYS A 13 -0.70 4.26 -3.83
CA LYS A 13 -1.63 4.04 -4.96
C LYS A 13 -3.10 3.90 -4.53
N GLN A 14 -3.36 3.24 -3.40
CA GLN A 14 -4.72 3.04 -2.88
C GLN A 14 -5.47 4.32 -2.51
N HIS A 15 -4.78 5.46 -2.43
CA HIS A 15 -5.32 6.76 -2.03
C HIS A 15 -5.49 7.74 -3.20
N PHE A 16 -5.23 7.28 -4.42
CA PHE A 16 -5.62 8.04 -5.60
C PHE A 16 -7.04 7.65 -6.01
N GLY A 17 -7.83 8.68 -6.30
CA GLY A 17 -9.13 8.57 -6.94
C GLY A 17 -9.16 9.40 -8.22
N TRP A 18 -10.34 9.46 -8.81
CA TRP A 18 -10.57 10.19 -10.05
C TRP A 18 -11.81 11.08 -9.96
N ILE A 19 -11.70 12.29 -10.49
CA ILE A 19 -12.85 13.09 -10.92
C ILE A 19 -13.07 12.72 -12.39
N VAL A 20 -14.23 12.12 -12.67
CA VAL A 20 -14.58 11.64 -14.01
C VAL A 20 -15.05 12.81 -14.86
N GLY A 21 -14.39 13.01 -16.00
CA GLY A 21 -14.72 14.00 -17.01
C GLY A 21 -15.26 13.33 -18.27
N ASP A 22 -14.40 13.13 -19.25
CA ASP A 22 -14.65 12.41 -20.51
C ASP A 22 -14.42 10.89 -20.40
N GLY A 23 -13.68 10.43 -19.39
CA GLY A 23 -13.43 9.02 -19.11
C GLY A 23 -12.37 8.39 -20.02
N GLU A 24 -11.66 9.18 -20.83
CA GLU A 24 -10.64 8.70 -21.77
C GLU A 24 -9.32 8.33 -21.07
N ASP A 25 -8.99 8.99 -19.97
CA ASP A 25 -7.74 8.74 -19.25
C ASP A 25 -7.88 7.65 -18.18
N ILE A 26 -9.11 7.24 -17.85
CA ILE A 26 -9.39 6.29 -16.77
C ILE A 26 -9.60 4.87 -17.33
N ASP A 27 -8.81 3.92 -16.85
CA ASP A 27 -8.98 2.50 -17.17
C ASP A 27 -10.09 1.89 -16.32
N LEU A 28 -11.16 1.41 -16.95
CA LEU A 28 -12.35 0.88 -16.27
C LEU A 28 -12.04 -0.20 -15.23
N TRP A 29 -11.11 -1.11 -15.55
CA TRP A 29 -10.81 -2.26 -14.70
C TRP A 29 -9.64 -2.06 -13.75
N ARG A 30 -8.72 -1.15 -14.07
CA ARG A 30 -7.43 -1.01 -13.39
C ARG A 30 -7.37 0.19 -12.47
N ASP A 31 -8.10 1.26 -12.79
CA ASP A 31 -8.12 2.45 -11.97
C ASP A 31 -9.17 2.37 -10.86
N ASN A 32 -8.87 3.10 -9.79
CA ASN A 32 -9.72 3.23 -8.62
C ASN A 32 -10.75 4.33 -8.85
N LEU A 33 -11.96 3.97 -9.23
CA LEU A 33 -13.05 4.91 -9.52
C LEU A 33 -13.70 5.49 -8.26
N CYS A 34 -14.00 4.64 -7.28
CA CYS A 34 -14.72 5.03 -6.04
C CYS A 34 -14.34 4.17 -4.82
N ALA A 35 -13.34 3.30 -4.96
CA ALA A 35 -12.89 2.40 -3.93
C ALA A 35 -11.36 2.45 -3.85
N SER A 36 -10.81 2.03 -2.70
CA SER A 36 -9.37 1.89 -2.52
C SER A 36 -8.76 0.76 -3.38
N VAL A 37 -9.60 -0.01 -4.08
CA VAL A 37 -9.26 -1.22 -4.83
C VAL A 37 -9.91 -1.15 -6.21
N SER A 38 -9.22 -1.66 -7.22
CA SER A 38 -9.70 -1.66 -8.61
C SER A 38 -10.79 -2.73 -8.84
N ILE A 39 -11.64 -2.56 -9.85
CA ILE A 39 -12.66 -3.57 -10.19
C ILE A 39 -12.02 -4.93 -10.45
N LYS A 40 -10.87 -4.96 -11.13
CA LYS A 40 -10.13 -6.20 -11.40
C LYS A 40 -9.77 -6.96 -10.12
N GLU A 41 -9.28 -6.26 -9.09
CA GLU A 41 -8.86 -6.86 -7.83
C GLU A 41 -10.04 -7.35 -6.99
N LEU A 42 -11.20 -6.68 -7.11
CA LEU A 42 -12.39 -7.09 -6.39
C LEU A 42 -13.06 -8.34 -7.01
N VAL A 43 -12.90 -8.53 -8.31
CA VAL A 43 -13.59 -9.57 -9.09
C VAL A 43 -12.74 -10.83 -9.23
N ASN A 44 -12.02 -11.20 -8.16
CA ASN A 44 -11.18 -12.40 -8.10
C ASN A 44 -11.88 -13.58 -8.81
N ASN A 45 -11.30 -14.04 -9.93
CA ASN A 45 -11.72 -15.17 -10.77
C ASN A 45 -12.60 -14.90 -12.03
N ILE A 46 -12.87 -13.67 -12.47
CA ILE A 46 -13.41 -13.48 -13.84
C ILE A 46 -12.26 -13.45 -14.86
N ASN A 47 -12.37 -14.30 -15.88
CA ASN A 47 -11.45 -14.31 -17.02
C ASN A 47 -11.73 -13.10 -17.92
N ILE A 48 -11.28 -11.92 -17.49
CA ILE A 48 -11.40 -10.67 -18.25
C ILE A 48 -10.44 -10.76 -19.44
N SER A 49 -10.98 -10.72 -20.65
CA SER A 49 -10.17 -10.75 -21.87
C SER A 49 -9.20 -9.57 -21.94
N TYR A 50 -8.10 -9.72 -22.68
CA TYR A 50 -7.14 -8.63 -22.92
C TYR A 50 -7.80 -7.37 -23.51
N LYS A 51 -8.83 -7.55 -24.35
CA LYS A 51 -9.61 -6.43 -24.93
C LYS A 51 -10.41 -5.70 -23.86
N GLN A 52 -11.13 -6.43 -23.00
CA GLN A 52 -11.88 -5.84 -21.89
C GLN A 52 -10.94 -5.13 -20.90
N MET A 53 -9.74 -5.68 -20.66
CA MET A 53 -8.74 -5.07 -19.78
C MET A 53 -8.25 -3.69 -20.26
N LYS A 54 -8.45 -3.34 -21.54
CA LYS A 54 -8.14 -2.03 -22.13
C LYS A 54 -9.34 -1.09 -22.19
N ALA A 55 -10.51 -1.52 -21.72
CA ALA A 55 -11.71 -0.70 -21.75
C ALA A 55 -11.52 0.58 -20.92
N LYS A 56 -11.91 1.70 -21.50
CA LYS A 56 -11.93 3.01 -20.86
C LYS A 56 -13.28 3.28 -20.21
N VAL A 57 -13.29 4.22 -19.29
CA VAL A 57 -14.52 4.69 -18.65
C VAL A 57 -15.40 5.42 -19.68
N SER A 58 -14.81 6.05 -20.70
CA SER A 58 -15.55 6.68 -21.79
C SER A 58 -16.48 5.70 -22.53
N CYS A 59 -16.11 4.41 -22.62
CA CYS A 59 -16.95 3.37 -23.23
C CYS A 59 -18.29 3.14 -22.49
N ILE A 60 -18.39 3.58 -21.23
CA ILE A 60 -19.59 3.44 -20.40
C ILE A 60 -20.19 4.80 -20.03
N ILE A 61 -19.80 5.87 -20.72
CA ILE A 61 -20.38 7.22 -20.58
C ILE A 61 -21.02 7.60 -21.92
N THR A 62 -22.34 7.78 -21.91
CA THR A 62 -23.08 8.28 -23.09
C THR A 62 -23.86 9.53 -22.69
N ASN A 63 -23.70 10.63 -23.44
CA ASN A 63 -24.35 11.91 -23.17
C ASN A 63 -24.18 12.39 -21.71
N GLY A 64 -22.98 12.16 -21.16
CA GLY A 64 -22.62 12.53 -19.79
C GLY A 64 -23.45 11.82 -18.72
N LYS A 65 -23.92 10.60 -19.00
CA LYS A 65 -24.57 9.69 -18.06
C LYS A 65 -23.89 8.32 -18.13
N TRP A 66 -23.80 7.66 -16.98
CA TRP A 66 -23.36 6.27 -16.91
C TRP A 66 -24.33 5.39 -17.70
N THR A 67 -23.78 4.67 -18.67
CA THR A 67 -24.48 3.65 -19.44
C THR A 67 -23.92 2.33 -18.97
N THR A 68 -24.57 1.71 -17.99
CA THR A 68 -24.07 0.46 -17.41
C THR A 68 -24.20 -0.65 -18.46
N PRO A 69 -23.10 -1.26 -18.95
CA PRO A 69 -23.17 -2.44 -19.78
C PRO A 69 -23.84 -3.57 -18.99
N GLN A 70 -24.68 -4.39 -19.62
CA GLN A 70 -25.32 -5.53 -18.96
C GLN A 70 -24.31 -6.47 -18.28
N ASP A 71 -23.11 -6.63 -18.84
CA ASP A 71 -22.03 -7.43 -18.25
C ASP A 71 -21.52 -6.86 -16.91
N LEU A 72 -21.56 -5.53 -16.74
CA LEU A 72 -21.23 -4.83 -15.51
C LEU A 72 -22.40 -4.75 -14.53
N LEU A 73 -23.61 -5.23 -14.87
CA LEU A 73 -24.77 -5.36 -13.96
C LEU A 73 -24.78 -6.70 -13.20
N THR A 74 -24.02 -7.69 -13.66
CA THR A 74 -23.87 -8.99 -12.99
C THR A 74 -22.80 -8.96 -11.89
N VAL A 75 -21.82 -8.08 -12.05
CA VAL A 75 -20.70 -7.83 -11.14
C VAL A 75 -20.99 -6.91 -9.93
N PRO A 76 -21.83 -5.85 -10.00
CA PRO A 76 -21.89 -4.77 -9.03
C PRO A 76 -22.63 -5.16 -7.75
N SER A 77 -23.54 -6.14 -7.79
CA SER A 77 -24.22 -6.69 -6.62
C SER A 77 -23.26 -7.38 -5.65
N ARG A 78 -22.05 -7.75 -6.08
CA ARG A 78 -20.97 -8.25 -5.21
C ARG A 78 -19.98 -7.19 -4.75
N LEU A 79 -19.95 -6.01 -5.40
CA LEU A 79 -18.87 -5.03 -5.23
C LEU A 79 -19.24 -3.77 -4.45
N ASN A 80 -20.52 -3.52 -4.15
CA ASN A 80 -20.97 -2.25 -3.55
C ASN A 80 -20.50 -1.00 -4.33
N ILE A 81 -20.19 -1.13 -5.63
CA ILE A 81 -19.82 0.00 -6.49
C ILE A 81 -21.10 0.56 -7.11
N ASP A 82 -21.58 1.65 -6.53
CA ASP A 82 -22.68 2.42 -7.09
C ASP A 82 -22.14 3.53 -8.00
N LEU A 83 -21.97 3.19 -9.29
CA LEU A 83 -21.52 4.15 -10.31
C LEU A 83 -22.43 5.38 -10.38
N GLY A 84 -23.71 5.26 -10.01
CA GLY A 84 -24.66 6.37 -9.97
C GLY A 84 -24.30 7.47 -8.98
N ARG A 85 -23.48 7.16 -7.96
CA ARG A 85 -22.96 8.15 -7.00
C ARG A 85 -21.77 8.94 -7.53
N ILE A 86 -21.10 8.44 -8.56
CA ILE A 86 -19.93 9.10 -9.14
C ILE A 86 -20.41 10.21 -10.07
N LYS A 87 -20.15 11.46 -9.70
CA LYS A 87 -20.52 12.63 -10.51
C LYS A 87 -19.59 12.75 -11.72
N ILE A 88 -20.19 12.89 -12.91
CA ILE A 88 -19.46 13.17 -14.15
C ILE A 88 -19.40 14.68 -14.37
N CYS A 89 -18.20 15.24 -14.45
CA CYS A 89 -17.94 16.65 -14.77
C CYS A 89 -17.95 16.86 -16.29
N ARG A 90 -19.14 17.02 -16.87
CA ARG A 90 -19.33 17.20 -18.31
C ARG A 90 -18.49 18.34 -18.89
N GLY A 91 -17.85 18.08 -20.04
CA GLY A 91 -17.02 19.07 -20.75
C GLY A 91 -15.66 19.34 -20.09
N ARG A 92 -15.27 18.54 -19.08
CA ARG A 92 -13.92 18.57 -18.50
C ARG A 92 -13.20 17.26 -18.81
N ARG A 93 -11.87 17.33 -18.80
CA ARG A 93 -11.02 16.13 -18.81
C ARG A 93 -10.98 15.48 -17.45
N ASP A 94 -10.68 14.19 -17.43
CA ASP A 94 -10.44 13.42 -16.22
C ASP A 94 -9.34 14.06 -15.35
N GLN A 95 -9.51 14.00 -14.03
CA GLN A 95 -8.52 14.50 -13.09
C GLN A 95 -8.21 13.47 -12.03
N LYS A 96 -6.92 13.15 -11.88
CA LYS A 96 -6.44 12.30 -10.80
C LYS A 96 -6.32 13.12 -9.52
N ILE A 97 -6.93 12.63 -8.44
CA ILE A 97 -6.97 13.32 -7.15
C ILE A 97 -6.36 12.48 -6.03
N TRP A 98 -5.72 13.17 -5.09
CA TRP A 98 -5.27 12.60 -3.83
C TRP A 98 -6.38 12.69 -2.80
N GLU A 99 -7.07 11.59 -2.54
CA GLU A 99 -8.28 11.53 -1.69
C GLU A 99 -8.07 11.89 -0.20
N PRO A 100 -6.91 11.59 0.44
CA PRO A 100 -6.76 11.83 1.87
C PRO A 100 -6.87 13.30 2.30
N TYR A 101 -6.85 14.25 1.36
CA TYR A 101 -6.98 15.67 1.64
C TYR A 101 -7.91 16.38 0.65
N LEU A 102 -8.74 17.29 1.16
CA LEU A 102 -9.78 18.01 0.40
C LEU A 102 -9.28 18.80 -0.82
N HIS A 103 -8.02 19.22 -0.84
CA HIS A 103 -7.44 19.98 -1.94
C HIS A 103 -6.99 19.08 -3.11
N GLY A 104 -7.04 17.75 -2.96
CA GLY A 104 -6.82 16.78 -4.03
C GLY A 104 -5.39 16.71 -4.58
N LYS A 105 -4.43 17.46 -4.01
CA LYS A 105 -3.04 17.48 -4.49
C LYS A 105 -2.17 16.51 -3.69
N LEU A 106 -1.38 15.73 -4.41
CA LEU A 106 -0.30 14.96 -3.82
C LEU A 106 0.84 15.91 -3.44
N SER A 107 1.36 15.74 -2.23
CA SER A 107 2.62 16.34 -1.80
C SER A 107 3.44 15.28 -1.07
N THR A 108 4.76 15.46 -0.99
CA THR A 108 5.63 14.56 -0.23
C THR A 108 5.18 14.47 1.23
N GLN A 109 4.74 15.59 1.81
CA GLN A 109 4.28 15.64 3.19
C GLN A 109 2.96 14.87 3.40
N SER A 110 1.99 15.04 2.49
CA SER A 110 0.71 14.33 2.58
C SER A 110 0.89 12.83 2.37
N ALA A 111 1.68 12.42 1.37
CA ALA A 111 2.02 11.01 1.13
C ALA A 111 2.74 10.38 2.34
N HIS A 112 3.74 11.06 2.90
CA HIS A 112 4.45 10.59 4.08
C HIS A 112 3.52 10.44 5.28
N LYS A 113 2.65 11.42 5.56
CA LYS A 113 1.68 11.33 6.66
C LYS A 113 0.71 10.16 6.50
N THR A 114 0.30 9.86 5.27
CA THR A 114 -0.64 8.78 4.97
C THR A 114 0.01 7.39 5.06
N VAL A 115 1.23 7.23 4.55
CA VAL A 115 1.94 5.93 4.56
C VAL A 115 2.61 5.64 5.90
N ARG A 116 3.02 6.68 6.63
CA ARG A 116 3.71 6.53 7.92
C ARG A 116 2.82 5.80 8.90
N GLN A 117 3.19 4.57 9.20
CA GLN A 117 2.72 3.88 10.38
C GLN A 117 3.21 4.67 11.60
N LYS A 118 2.29 5.16 12.43
CA LYS A 118 2.64 5.74 13.72
C LYS A 118 3.23 4.61 14.56
N SER A 119 4.55 4.52 14.60
CA SER A 119 5.25 3.61 15.50
C SER A 119 4.74 3.86 16.92
N THR A 120 4.35 2.81 17.62
CA THR A 120 4.07 2.88 19.06
C THR A 120 5.22 3.62 19.73
N LYS A 121 4.89 4.60 20.58
CA LYS A 121 5.93 5.32 21.34
C LYS A 121 6.71 4.29 22.15
N GLN A 122 7.93 3.99 21.70
CA GLN A 122 8.82 3.10 22.42
C GLN A 122 9.23 3.79 23.72
N TRP A 123 9.23 3.05 24.83
CA TRP A 123 9.54 3.60 26.15
C TRP A 123 11.04 3.76 26.36
N TRP A 124 11.85 2.96 25.68
CA TRP A 124 13.30 2.82 25.88
C TRP A 124 14.20 3.92 25.26
N PRO A 125 13.87 4.63 24.16
CA PRO A 125 14.80 5.58 23.52
C PRO A 125 15.27 6.70 24.46
N LYS A 126 14.36 7.21 25.30
CA LYS A 126 14.68 8.25 26.31
C LYS A 126 15.65 7.80 27.39
N TYR A 127 15.86 6.49 27.54
CA TYR A 127 16.81 5.92 28.48
C TYR A 127 18.14 5.63 27.79
N LEU A 128 18.13 5.14 26.53
CA LEU A 128 19.34 4.80 25.79
C LEU A 128 20.15 6.01 25.33
N PHE A 129 19.50 7.11 24.94
CA PHE A 129 20.17 8.28 24.38
C PHE A 129 20.36 9.42 25.40
N ARG A 130 20.58 9.09 26.67
CA ARG A 130 20.97 10.07 27.70
C ARG A 130 22.44 10.46 27.50
N GLU A 131 22.79 11.71 27.79
CA GLU A 131 24.17 12.22 27.64
C GLU A 131 25.22 11.42 28.41
N VAL A 132 24.82 10.81 29.53
CA VAL A 132 25.70 9.98 30.38
C VAL A 132 26.06 8.64 29.72
N ILE A 133 25.27 8.19 28.73
CA ILE A 133 25.50 6.91 28.06
C ILE A 133 26.42 7.13 26.86
N HIS A 134 27.57 6.44 26.87
CA HIS A 134 28.50 6.46 25.75
C HIS A 134 27.78 6.03 24.45
N PRO A 135 27.95 6.76 23.32
CA PRO A 135 27.22 6.50 22.08
C PRO A 135 27.28 5.04 21.59
N ARG A 136 28.42 4.36 21.81
CA ARG A 136 28.57 2.93 21.51
C ARG A 136 27.57 2.05 22.27
N ASN A 137 27.36 2.31 23.56
CA ASN A 137 26.43 1.53 24.40
C ASN A 137 24.98 1.85 24.07
N ALA A 138 24.68 3.13 23.78
CA ALA A 138 23.38 3.55 23.27
C ALA A 138 23.04 2.84 21.95
N LEU A 139 24.01 2.72 21.04
CA LEU A 139 23.87 2.00 19.78
C LEU A 139 23.61 0.50 19.99
N TRP A 140 24.38 -0.18 20.85
CA TRP A 140 24.14 -1.58 21.17
C TRP A 140 22.77 -1.82 21.80
N GLY A 141 22.37 -0.95 22.74
CA GLY A 141 21.02 -0.98 23.31
C GLY A 141 19.94 -0.80 22.24
N TRP A 142 20.15 0.10 21.27
CA TRP A 142 19.20 0.30 20.18
C TRP A 142 19.10 -0.94 19.28
N ILE A 143 20.23 -1.56 18.94
CA ILE A 143 20.29 -2.80 18.15
C ILE A 143 19.51 -3.91 18.86
N LEU A 144 19.70 -4.04 20.17
CA LEU A 144 19.01 -5.02 21.02
C LEU A 144 17.51 -4.76 21.10
N CYS A 145 17.10 -3.54 21.46
CA CYS A 145 15.69 -3.18 21.60
C CYS A 145 14.91 -3.28 20.28
N ASN A 146 15.57 -3.18 19.13
CA ASN A 146 14.94 -3.34 17.81
C ASN A 146 15.10 -4.76 17.24
N ASN A 147 15.73 -5.69 17.96
CA ASN A 147 15.96 -7.06 17.50
C ASN A 147 16.63 -7.12 16.11
N VAL A 148 17.65 -6.28 15.89
CA VAL A 148 18.34 -6.16 14.57
C VAL A 148 19.62 -6.99 14.53
N ILE A 149 19.98 -7.67 15.63
CA ILE A 149 21.13 -8.58 15.70
C ILE A 149 20.95 -9.69 14.65
N PRO A 150 22.00 -10.04 13.88
CA PRO A 150 21.95 -11.09 12.88
C PRO A 150 21.97 -12.48 13.54
N THR A 151 21.02 -12.76 14.43
CA THR A 151 20.75 -14.12 14.92
C THR A 151 20.12 -14.96 13.82
N TYR A 152 20.22 -16.28 13.94
CA TYR A 152 19.62 -17.22 12.98
C TYR A 152 18.13 -16.92 12.72
N GLU A 153 17.35 -16.68 13.78
CA GLU A 153 15.94 -16.29 13.65
C GLU A 153 15.74 -15.03 12.79
N ASN A 154 16.56 -14.00 12.98
CA ASN A 154 16.44 -12.74 12.26
C ASN A 154 16.94 -12.83 10.82
N ILE A 155 17.89 -13.72 10.56
CA ILE A 155 18.38 -14.05 9.21
C ILE A 155 17.31 -14.85 8.45
N LYS A 156 16.67 -15.83 9.09
CA LYS A 156 15.58 -16.64 8.53
C LYS A 156 14.36 -15.78 8.19
N LYS A 157 13.99 -14.82 9.05
CA LYS A 157 12.94 -13.81 8.76
C LYS A 157 13.23 -12.98 7.51
N LYS A 158 14.50 -12.85 7.11
CA LYS A 158 14.92 -12.14 5.89
C LYS A 158 14.99 -13.06 4.66
N GLY A 159 14.53 -14.31 4.76
CA GLY A 159 14.45 -15.26 3.65
C GLY A 159 15.77 -15.97 3.33
N ILE A 160 16.76 -15.89 4.22
CA ILE A 160 18.03 -16.59 4.08
C ILE A 160 18.00 -17.80 5.02
N SER A 161 17.94 -19.01 4.48
CA SER A 161 18.01 -20.25 5.28
C SER A 161 19.42 -20.81 5.28
N PHE A 162 19.95 -21.11 6.47
CA PHE A 162 21.16 -21.92 6.65
C PHE A 162 20.78 -23.26 7.28
N THR A 163 21.59 -24.30 7.07
CA THR A 163 21.36 -25.65 7.65
C THR A 163 22.03 -25.84 9.01
N SER A 164 22.63 -24.80 9.60
CA SER A 164 23.43 -24.93 10.81
C SER A 164 22.62 -24.74 12.08
N ARG A 165 22.78 -25.69 13.01
CA ARG A 165 22.27 -25.64 14.39
C ARG A 165 23.08 -24.64 15.22
N CYS A 166 22.47 -24.12 16.29
CA CYS A 166 23.17 -23.31 17.29
C CYS A 166 24.34 -24.11 17.89
N CYS A 167 25.55 -23.54 17.92
CA CYS A 167 26.74 -24.20 18.46
C CYS A 167 26.75 -24.30 19.99
N LEU A 168 25.82 -23.62 20.68
CA LEU A 168 25.74 -23.58 22.14
C LEU A 168 24.69 -24.54 22.72
N TYR A 169 23.62 -24.78 21.97
CA TYR A 169 22.52 -25.65 22.37
C TYR A 169 22.09 -26.42 21.11
N GLU A 170 22.63 -27.62 20.91
CA GLU A 170 22.46 -28.43 19.68
C GLU A 170 21.00 -28.85 19.37
N GLU A 171 20.03 -28.39 20.15
CA GLU A 171 18.61 -28.72 20.07
C GLU A 171 17.68 -27.50 19.80
N ALA A 172 18.18 -26.25 19.84
CA ALA A 172 17.36 -25.04 19.65
C ALA A 172 17.90 -24.09 18.56
N GLU A 173 17.00 -23.39 17.85
CA GLU A 173 17.36 -22.32 16.90
C GLU A 173 17.93 -21.10 17.66
N GLU A 174 19.00 -20.47 17.14
CA GLU A 174 19.69 -19.36 17.82
C GLU A 174 18.84 -18.07 17.86
N SER A 175 18.46 -17.63 19.07
CA SER A 175 17.68 -16.42 19.35
C SER A 175 18.55 -15.34 20.03
N VAL A 176 18.08 -14.08 20.06
CA VAL A 176 18.81 -12.98 20.74
C VAL A 176 18.99 -13.24 22.23
N TYR A 177 18.12 -14.04 22.83
CA TYR A 177 18.19 -14.40 24.24
C TYR A 177 19.33 -15.37 24.56
N HIS A 178 19.99 -15.96 23.55
CA HIS A 178 21.14 -16.84 23.76
C HIS A 178 22.48 -16.10 23.88
N HIS A 179 22.51 -14.77 23.66
CA HIS A 179 23.72 -13.95 23.77
C HIS A 179 23.87 -13.22 25.13
N PHE A 180 23.04 -13.59 26.11
CA PHE A 180 23.04 -13.02 27.47
C PHE A 180 23.33 -14.08 28.52
#